data_AF-A0A844G068-F1
#
_entry.id   AF-A0A844G068-F1
#
_cell.length_a   1.000
_cell.length_b   1.000
_cell.length_c   1.000
_cell.angle_alpha   90.00
_cell.angle_beta   90.00
_cell.angle_gamma   90.00
#
_symmetry.space_group_name_H-M   'P 1'
#
loop_
_entity.id
_entity.type
_entity.pdbx_description
1 polymer ?
#
loop_
_entity_poly.entity_id
_entity_poly.type
_entity_poly.pdbx_seq_one_letter_code
_entity_poly.pdbx_strand_id
1 'polypeptide(L)'
;MKFAIGYRDAPGGEPFSAVVTDYREAVAEVYFSWSGQPSGRPNAPATDWGAQERLENELRKIRRLGVKLDLLFNANCYGADAVSEKLEREVCGILERLDSLGLLPEIVTTASVFIAELLREAAPGIERRASINMRLDSLSALDYLDGRFDSFYIRRDIQRNPGRVREFADRCRERGWKLCMLANSGCLRNCPAQTFHDNFVAHSAEAAARRTSPEHSDPTICWPYYRDPVRRIEFLKGSWIRPEDIRCYEGLVDVVKLATRQHDRPRMVIGAYASGRFDGNLTMLMEPNFSSLFGRESWIDNRRFPGDWFGTAADCATDCRHCGRCEKVWRQVAGTSARA
;
A
#
# COMPACT_ATOMS: atom_id res chain seq x y z
N MET A 1 -16.57 -3.37 4.66
CA MET A 1 -15.16 -2.94 4.76
C MET A 1 -14.96 -1.47 4.42
N LYS A 2 -13.93 -0.82 4.98
CA LYS A 2 -13.51 0.55 4.64
C LYS A 2 -12.08 0.57 4.08
N PHE A 3 -11.81 1.46 3.13
CA PHE A 3 -10.56 1.50 2.38
C PHE A 3 -9.77 2.81 2.54
N ALA A 4 -8.45 2.67 2.63
CA ALA A 4 -7.51 3.76 2.44
C ALA A 4 -7.00 3.75 1.00
N ILE A 5 -7.19 4.85 0.26
CA ILE A 5 -6.84 4.94 -1.16
C ILE A 5 -5.83 6.05 -1.40
N GLY A 6 -4.89 5.83 -2.31
CA GLY A 6 -3.80 6.76 -2.57
C GLY A 6 -4.19 7.80 -3.60
N TYR A 7 -4.01 9.08 -3.26
CA TYR A 7 -4.13 10.20 -4.20
C TYR A 7 -3.23 9.96 -5.41
N ARG A 8 -3.81 10.11 -6.60
CA ARG A 8 -3.11 10.02 -7.89
C ARG A 8 -3.40 11.29 -8.68
N ASP A 9 -2.36 12.08 -8.95
CA ASP A 9 -2.47 13.16 -9.94
C ASP A 9 -2.56 12.55 -11.34
N ALA A 10 -3.52 13.01 -12.11
CA ALA A 10 -3.75 12.59 -13.50
C ALA A 10 -4.07 13.84 -14.33
N PRO A 11 -3.05 14.63 -14.72
CA PRO A 11 -3.26 15.84 -15.51
C PRO A 11 -4.02 15.55 -16.80
N GLY A 12 -5.13 16.27 -17.03
CA GLY A 12 -6.01 16.04 -18.19
C GLY A 12 -6.91 14.79 -18.10
N GLY A 13 -6.77 14.01 -17.02
CA GLY A 13 -7.64 12.89 -16.68
C GLY A 13 -8.78 13.31 -15.75
N GLU A 14 -9.47 12.30 -15.24
CA GLU A 14 -10.51 12.48 -14.23
C GLU A 14 -9.93 13.01 -12.91
N PRO A 15 -10.55 14.04 -12.28
CA PRO A 15 -10.16 14.48 -10.94
C PRO A 15 -10.28 13.34 -9.92
N PHE A 16 -9.26 13.15 -9.10
CA PHE A 16 -9.27 12.07 -8.11
C PHE A 16 -10.43 12.19 -7.11
N SER A 17 -10.83 13.41 -6.76
CA SER A 17 -12.01 13.73 -5.95
C SER A 17 -13.33 13.21 -6.55
N ALA A 18 -13.44 13.09 -7.88
CA ALA A 18 -14.60 12.47 -8.52
C ALA A 18 -14.65 10.95 -8.24
N VAL A 19 -13.48 10.29 -8.30
CA VAL A 19 -13.35 8.88 -7.89
C VAL A 19 -13.72 8.70 -6.42
N VAL A 20 -13.25 9.59 -5.54
CA VAL A 20 -13.61 9.56 -4.12
C VAL A 20 -15.10 9.77 -3.91
N THR A 21 -15.74 10.64 -4.69
CA THR A 21 -17.18 10.90 -4.62
C THR A 21 -17.98 9.64 -4.92
N ASP A 22 -17.67 8.95 -6.03
CA ASP A 22 -18.40 7.75 -6.46
C ASP A 22 -18.28 6.59 -5.47
N TYR A 23 -17.17 6.50 -4.75
CA TYR A 23 -16.89 5.43 -3.79
C TYR A 23 -16.88 5.91 -2.33
N ARG A 24 -17.49 7.06 -2.03
CA ARG A 24 -17.44 7.70 -0.71
C ARG A 24 -17.80 6.74 0.42
N GLU A 25 -18.82 5.92 0.24
CA GLU A 25 -19.27 4.97 1.27
C GLU A 25 -18.25 3.86 1.56
N ALA A 26 -17.36 3.55 0.62
CA ALA A 26 -16.32 2.55 0.80
C ALA A 26 -15.00 3.16 1.30
N VAL A 27 -14.76 4.45 1.07
CA VAL A 27 -13.50 5.13 1.39
C VAL A 27 -13.52 5.69 2.82
N ALA A 28 -12.57 5.29 3.65
CA ALA A 28 -12.35 5.90 4.97
C ALA A 28 -11.43 7.13 4.88
N GLU A 29 -10.42 7.06 4.02
CA GLU A 29 -9.34 8.03 3.98
C GLU A 29 -8.65 8.05 2.61
N VAL A 30 -8.07 9.21 2.29
CA VAL A 30 -7.16 9.38 1.15
C VAL A 30 -5.77 9.64 1.67
N TYR A 31 -4.83 8.76 1.34
CA TYR A 31 -3.43 8.95 1.68
C TYR A 31 -2.67 9.65 0.55
N PHE A 32 -1.79 10.59 0.90
CA PHE A 32 -1.06 11.41 -0.06
C PHE A 32 0.33 11.75 0.49
N SER A 33 1.21 12.20 -0.39
CA SER A 33 2.55 12.65 -0.02
C SER A 33 2.74 14.08 -0.48
N TRP A 34 3.38 14.89 0.35
CA TRP A 34 3.72 16.26 -0.02
C TRP A 34 4.80 16.29 -1.11
N SER A 35 4.74 17.29 -1.99
CA SER A 35 5.71 17.42 -3.10
C SER A 35 7.13 17.58 -2.56
N GLY A 36 8.10 16.95 -3.22
CA GLY A 36 9.50 16.94 -2.80
C GLY A 36 9.85 16.00 -1.64
N GLN A 37 8.88 15.38 -0.96
CA GLN A 37 9.16 14.52 0.18
C GLN A 37 9.49 13.07 -0.21
N PRO A 38 10.49 12.44 0.43
CA PRO A 38 10.62 10.98 0.44
C PRO A 38 9.36 10.34 1.07
N SER A 39 8.66 9.49 0.32
CA SER A 39 7.39 8.88 0.78
C SER A 39 7.25 7.39 0.41
N GLY A 40 8.36 6.74 0.06
CA GLY A 40 8.38 5.35 -0.39
C GLY A 40 7.87 5.13 -1.83
N ARG A 41 7.65 6.20 -2.61
CA ARG A 41 7.53 6.22 -4.09
C ARG A 41 8.02 7.56 -4.65
N PRO A 42 8.33 7.66 -5.96
CA PRO A 42 8.59 8.94 -6.61
C PRO A 42 7.41 9.90 -6.44
N ASN A 43 7.74 11.17 -6.20
CA ASN A 43 6.81 12.27 -6.02
C ASN A 43 7.10 13.37 -7.04
N ALA A 44 6.11 14.24 -7.26
CA ALA A 44 6.36 15.50 -7.95
C ALA A 44 7.48 16.26 -7.21
N PRO A 45 8.43 16.86 -7.93
CA PRO A 45 9.50 17.62 -7.30
C PRO A 45 8.91 18.84 -6.57
N ALA A 46 9.58 19.32 -5.53
CA ALA A 46 9.15 20.51 -4.78
C ALA A 46 9.00 21.76 -5.66
N THR A 47 9.64 21.78 -6.83
CA THR A 47 9.62 22.88 -7.80
C THR A 47 8.41 22.84 -8.75
N ASP A 48 7.61 21.77 -8.74
CA ASP A 48 6.37 21.69 -9.53
C ASP A 48 5.20 22.31 -8.76
N TRP A 49 5.16 23.65 -8.75
CA TRP A 49 4.10 24.43 -8.10
C TRP A 49 2.70 24.08 -8.63
N GLY A 50 2.58 23.77 -9.93
CA GLY A 50 1.30 23.38 -10.52
C GLY A 50 0.79 22.04 -9.98
N ALA A 51 1.66 21.05 -9.78
CA ALA A 51 1.29 19.80 -9.13
C ALA A 51 0.87 20.00 -7.67
N GLN A 52 1.59 20.87 -6.94
CA GLN A 52 1.28 21.20 -5.56
C GLN A 52 -0.10 21.88 -5.43
N GLU A 53 -0.40 22.87 -6.28
CA GLU A 53 -1.72 23.53 -6.29
C GLU A 53 -2.85 22.56 -6.64
N ARG A 54 -2.64 21.66 -7.61
CA ARG A 54 -3.61 20.61 -7.95
C ARG A 54 -3.88 19.68 -6.76
N LEU A 55 -2.82 19.22 -6.09
CA LEU A 55 -2.94 18.41 -4.88
C LEU A 55 -3.78 19.14 -3.82
N GLU A 56 -3.42 20.38 -3.45
CA GLU A 56 -4.16 21.15 -2.45
C GLU A 56 -5.64 21.33 -2.81
N ASN A 57 -5.95 21.60 -4.09
CA ASN A 57 -7.32 21.74 -4.56
C ASN A 57 -8.12 20.44 -4.47
N GLU A 58 -7.51 19.30 -4.80
CA GLU A 58 -8.15 18.00 -4.66
C GLU A 58 -8.36 17.65 -3.18
N LEU A 59 -7.38 17.92 -2.30
CA LEU A 59 -7.52 17.70 -0.86
C LEU A 59 -8.67 18.53 -0.25
N ARG A 60 -8.85 19.79 -0.68
CA ARG A 60 -10.00 20.61 -0.25
C ARG A 60 -11.33 19.98 -0.65
N LYS A 61 -11.43 19.44 -1.87
CA LYS A 61 -12.65 18.76 -2.33
C LYS A 61 -12.91 17.48 -1.53
N ILE A 62 -11.87 16.67 -1.30
CA ILE A 62 -11.95 15.41 -0.56
C ILE A 62 -12.37 15.66 0.90
N ARG A 63 -11.78 16.67 1.56
CA ARG A 63 -12.16 17.06 2.92
C ARG A 63 -13.64 17.47 3.01
N ARG A 64 -14.17 18.18 2.02
CA ARG A 64 -15.61 18.53 1.96
C ARG A 64 -16.54 17.31 1.83
N LEU A 65 -16.04 16.17 1.37
CA LEU A 65 -16.78 14.90 1.34
C LEU A 65 -16.80 14.19 2.71
N GLY A 66 -16.11 14.73 3.72
CA GLY A 66 -15.96 14.13 5.04
C GLY A 66 -15.00 12.94 5.06
N VAL A 67 -14.11 12.83 4.07
CA VAL A 67 -13.10 11.77 3.99
C VAL A 67 -11.81 12.26 4.65
N LYS A 68 -11.20 11.40 5.47
CA LYS A 68 -9.97 11.73 6.20
C LYS A 68 -8.77 11.87 5.26
N LEU A 69 -7.83 12.71 5.66
CA LEU A 69 -6.55 12.89 5.00
C LEU A 69 -5.45 12.15 5.79
N ASP A 70 -4.67 11.32 5.09
CA ASP A 70 -3.51 10.58 5.62
C ASP A 70 -2.22 11.06 4.95
N LEU A 71 -1.41 11.85 5.66
CA LEU A 71 -0.15 12.36 5.14
C LEU A 71 0.97 11.30 5.29
N LEU A 72 1.68 11.03 4.20
CA LEU A 72 2.76 10.07 4.16
C LEU A 72 4.13 10.71 4.43
N PHE A 73 4.72 10.41 5.59
CA PHE A 73 6.17 10.47 5.83
C PHE A 73 6.73 9.05 5.80
N ASN A 74 6.53 8.38 4.67
CA ASN A 74 6.60 6.93 4.58
C ASN A 74 7.90 6.38 3.96
N ALA A 75 8.97 7.19 3.97
CA ALA A 75 10.28 6.72 3.55
C ALA A 75 10.80 5.66 4.54
N ASN A 76 11.34 4.56 4.03
CA ASN A 76 11.95 3.55 4.90
C ASN A 76 13.34 3.97 5.42
N CYS A 77 13.96 4.95 4.77
CA CYS A 77 15.25 5.51 5.12
C CYS A 77 15.27 7.00 4.78
N TYR A 78 15.82 7.80 5.67
CA TYR A 78 16.06 9.24 5.50
C TYR A 78 17.56 9.55 5.40
N GLY A 79 18.41 8.52 5.22
CA GLY A 79 19.86 8.66 5.14
C GLY A 79 20.45 9.29 6.40
N ALA A 80 21.38 10.23 6.20
CA ALA A 80 22.03 10.96 7.30
C ALA A 80 21.06 11.88 8.08
N ASP A 81 19.89 12.19 7.51
CA ASP A 81 18.88 13.03 8.15
C ASP A 81 17.88 12.24 9.03
N ALA A 82 18.09 10.94 9.24
CA ALA A 82 17.14 10.08 9.94
C ALA A 82 16.77 10.53 11.36
N VAL A 83 17.66 11.25 12.04
CA VAL A 83 17.43 11.90 13.34
C VAL A 83 18.14 13.26 13.30
N SER A 84 17.54 14.25 12.63
CA SER A 84 18.12 15.59 12.50
C SER A 84 17.07 16.68 12.65
N GLU A 85 17.50 17.86 13.11
CA GLU A 85 16.64 19.04 13.15
C GLU A 85 16.12 19.44 11.76
N LYS A 86 16.86 19.07 10.70
CA LYS A 86 16.41 19.30 9.33
C LYS A 86 15.13 18.52 9.04
N LEU A 87 15.13 17.22 9.38
CA LEU A 87 13.94 16.38 9.22
C LEU A 87 12.78 16.86 10.11
N GLU A 88 13.09 17.26 11.35
CA GLU A 88 12.08 17.84 12.25
C GLU A 88 11.42 19.09 11.66
N ARG A 89 12.22 20.08 11.23
CA ARG A 89 11.71 21.31 10.60
C ARG A 89 10.90 21.04 9.34
N GLU A 90 11.30 20.05 8.55
CA GLU A 90 10.59 19.64 7.34
C GLU A 90 9.22 19.04 7.66
N VAL A 91 9.14 18.13 8.63
CA VAL A 91 7.87 17.54 9.09
C VAL A 91 6.95 18.61 9.67
N CYS A 92 7.44 19.41 10.61
CA CYS A 92 6.65 20.45 11.27
C CYS A 92 6.19 21.53 10.27
N GLY A 93 7.08 22.00 9.39
CA GLY A 93 6.74 23.02 8.40
C GLY A 93 5.67 22.57 7.40
N ILE A 94 5.65 21.27 7.03
CA ILE A 94 4.57 20.73 6.19
C ILE A 94 3.24 20.70 6.93
N LEU A 95 3.23 20.31 8.21
CA LEU A 95 2.01 20.30 9.02
C LEU A 95 1.46 21.72 9.22
N GLU A 96 2.32 22.68 9.56
CA GLU A 96 1.95 24.10 9.67
C GLU A 96 1.40 24.64 8.36
N ARG A 97 2.02 24.28 7.22
CA ARG A 97 1.51 24.66 5.91
C ARG A 97 0.14 24.06 5.65
N LEU A 98 -0.06 22.77 5.88
CA LEU A 98 -1.36 22.11 5.71
C LEU A 98 -2.43 22.72 6.61
N ASP A 99 -2.09 23.04 7.86
CA ASP A 99 -2.99 23.69 8.81
C ASP A 99 -3.42 25.08 8.33
N SER A 100 -2.46 25.89 7.85
CA SER A 100 -2.75 27.22 7.26
C SER A 100 -3.72 27.18 6.08
N LEU A 101 -3.87 26.03 5.44
CA LEU A 101 -4.78 25.79 4.32
C LEU A 101 -6.12 25.15 4.73
N GLY A 102 -6.31 24.88 6.02
CA GLY A 102 -7.45 24.11 6.54
C GLY A 102 -7.41 22.63 6.12
N LEU A 103 -6.22 22.09 5.90
CA LEU A 103 -5.96 20.74 5.38
C LEU A 103 -5.12 19.89 6.35
N LEU A 104 -4.99 20.27 7.62
CA LEU A 104 -4.30 19.47 8.64
C LEU A 104 -4.83 18.02 8.59
N PRO A 105 -3.96 17.00 8.47
CA PRO A 105 -4.42 15.64 8.27
C PRO A 105 -4.92 15.03 9.58
N GLU A 106 -5.89 14.12 9.49
CA GLU A 106 -6.32 13.33 10.65
C GLU A 106 -5.33 12.21 10.99
N ILE A 107 -4.52 11.80 10.01
CA ILE A 107 -3.62 10.65 10.11
C ILE A 107 -2.27 11.02 9.50
N VAL A 108 -1.19 10.55 10.11
CA VAL A 108 0.13 10.54 9.49
C VAL A 108 0.68 9.12 9.51
N THR A 109 0.92 8.56 8.33
CA THR A 109 1.59 7.26 8.19
C THR A 109 3.09 7.43 8.01
N THR A 110 3.87 6.80 8.89
CA THR A 110 5.34 6.83 8.82
C THR A 110 5.97 5.48 9.14
N ALA A 111 7.17 5.25 8.60
CA ALA A 111 8.05 4.15 8.99
C ALA A 111 9.16 4.60 9.96
N SER A 112 9.23 5.90 10.29
CA SER A 112 10.23 6.47 11.18
C SER A 112 9.69 6.62 12.60
N VAL A 113 10.35 5.95 13.55
CA VAL A 113 10.07 6.12 14.99
C VAL A 113 10.37 7.53 15.47
N PHE A 114 11.35 8.22 14.85
CA PHE A 114 11.65 9.62 15.15
C PHE A 114 10.48 10.52 14.78
N ILE A 115 9.94 10.37 13.56
CA ILE A 115 8.78 11.16 13.13
C ILE A 115 7.55 10.86 14.00
N ALA A 116 7.32 9.60 14.37
CA ALA A 116 6.23 9.26 15.28
C ALA A 116 6.37 9.93 16.66
N GLU A 117 7.59 9.99 17.20
CA GLU A 117 7.89 10.69 18.45
C GLU A 117 7.65 12.20 18.33
N LEU A 118 8.14 12.84 17.26
CA LEU A 118 7.90 14.26 16.99
C LEU A 118 6.40 14.59 16.93
N LEU A 119 5.63 13.76 16.23
CA LEU A 119 4.18 13.95 16.09
C LEU A 119 3.44 13.80 17.43
N ARG A 120 3.90 12.91 18.31
CA ARG A 120 3.32 12.79 19.66
C ARG A 120 3.39 14.12 20.41
N GLU A 121 4.47 14.86 20.25
CA GLU A 121 4.74 16.08 20.99
C GLU A 121 4.13 17.30 20.31
N ALA A 122 4.33 17.43 19.00
CA ALA A 122 3.90 18.58 18.22
C ALA A 122 2.42 18.53 17.80
N ALA A 123 1.84 17.34 17.63
CA ALA A 123 0.49 17.18 17.08
C ALA A 123 -0.25 15.95 17.67
N PRO A 124 -0.47 15.90 19.01
CA PRO A 124 -1.06 14.74 19.69
C PRO A 124 -2.48 14.38 19.23
N GLY A 125 -3.18 15.29 18.54
CA GLY A 125 -4.51 15.05 17.96
C GLY A 125 -4.48 14.27 16.63
N ILE A 126 -3.32 14.09 16.01
CA ILE A 126 -3.15 13.34 14.75
C ILE A 126 -2.91 11.87 15.07
N GLU A 127 -3.65 10.98 14.42
CA GLU A 127 -3.42 9.54 14.51
C GLU A 127 -2.08 9.18 13.87
N ARG A 128 -1.16 8.59 14.64
CA ARG A 128 0.15 8.15 14.15
C ARG A 128 0.05 6.69 13.71
N ARG A 129 0.25 6.45 12.42
CA ARG A 129 0.11 5.11 11.83
C ARG A 129 1.45 4.49 11.49
N ALA A 130 1.71 3.32 12.07
CA ALA A 130 2.90 2.52 11.78
C ALA A 130 2.76 1.90 10.38
N SER A 131 3.72 2.22 9.52
CA SER A 131 3.70 1.84 8.11
C SER A 131 3.81 0.34 7.85
N ILE A 132 3.21 -0.09 6.73
CA ILE A 132 3.45 -1.42 6.15
C ILE A 132 4.93 -1.72 5.87
N ASN A 133 5.75 -0.68 5.68
CA ASN A 133 7.20 -0.80 5.44
C ASN A 133 7.96 -1.21 6.71
N MET A 134 7.38 -1.04 7.90
CA MET A 134 7.99 -1.49 9.17
C MET A 134 7.93 -3.02 9.33
N ARG A 135 7.17 -3.73 8.48
CA ARG A 135 7.11 -5.21 8.43
C ARG A 135 6.77 -5.86 9.78
N LEU A 136 5.82 -5.29 10.51
CA LEU A 136 5.40 -5.76 11.83
C LEU A 136 4.79 -7.17 11.76
N ASP A 137 5.50 -8.17 12.29
CA ASP A 137 5.16 -9.59 12.13
C ASP A 137 5.04 -10.39 13.43
N SER A 138 5.18 -9.72 14.58
CA SER A 138 4.93 -10.28 15.91
C SER A 138 4.13 -9.32 16.79
N LEU A 139 3.42 -9.85 17.79
CA LEU A 139 2.69 -9.03 18.76
C LEU A 139 3.64 -8.17 19.59
N SER A 140 4.81 -8.71 19.96
CA SER A 140 5.85 -7.95 20.67
C SER A 140 6.35 -6.74 19.87
N ALA A 141 6.38 -6.83 18.52
CA ALA A 141 6.75 -5.68 17.70
C ALA A 141 5.74 -4.52 17.81
N LEU A 142 4.45 -4.81 18.03
CA LEU A 142 3.45 -3.76 18.31
C LEU A 142 3.69 -3.17 19.70
N ASP A 143 3.98 -4.02 20.70
CA ASP A 143 4.21 -3.58 22.07
C ASP A 143 5.45 -2.69 22.22
N TYR A 144 6.52 -2.98 21.49
CA TYR A 144 7.72 -2.10 21.48
C TYR A 144 7.45 -0.71 20.90
N LEU A 145 6.35 -0.56 20.16
CA LEU A 145 5.93 0.69 19.52
C LEU A 145 4.78 1.38 20.26
N ASP A 146 4.37 0.84 21.41
CA ASP A 146 3.36 1.44 22.25
C ASP A 146 3.71 2.88 22.66
N GLY A 147 2.70 3.74 22.76
CA GLY A 147 2.84 5.16 23.03
C GLY A 147 3.39 6.00 21.87
N ARG A 148 3.90 5.39 20.80
CA ARG A 148 4.39 6.08 19.59
C ARG A 148 3.40 6.05 18.44
N PHE A 149 2.63 4.96 18.35
CA PHE A 149 1.67 4.74 17.27
C PHE A 149 0.31 4.37 17.84
N ASP A 150 -0.74 4.78 17.12
CA ASP A 150 -2.14 4.55 17.45
C ASP A 150 -2.76 3.47 16.56
N SER A 151 -2.16 3.23 15.39
CA SER A 151 -2.63 2.28 14.40
C SER A 151 -1.47 1.59 13.68
N PHE A 152 -1.68 0.33 13.29
CA PHE A 152 -0.60 -0.55 12.83
C PHE A 152 -0.98 -1.29 11.56
N TYR A 153 -0.16 -1.16 10.50
CA TYR A 153 -0.22 -2.09 9.39
C TYR A 153 0.46 -3.42 9.76
N ILE A 154 -0.31 -4.52 9.75
CA ILE A 154 0.26 -5.87 9.85
C ILE A 154 1.12 -6.16 8.62
N ARG A 155 2.22 -6.90 8.80
CA ARG A 155 3.06 -7.33 7.67
C ARG A 155 2.24 -8.09 6.65
N ARG A 156 2.27 -7.62 5.40
CA ARG A 156 1.50 -8.21 4.29
C ARG A 156 1.75 -9.71 4.07
N ASP A 157 2.94 -10.22 4.38
CA ASP A 157 3.30 -11.62 4.13
C ASP A 157 2.49 -12.61 4.99
N ILE A 158 2.05 -12.16 6.17
CA ILE A 158 1.31 -12.98 7.15
C ILE A 158 -0.20 -12.73 7.11
N GLN A 159 -0.67 -11.70 6.42
CA GLN A 159 -2.08 -11.29 6.43
C GLN A 159 -3.02 -12.30 5.75
N ARG A 160 -2.48 -13.23 4.94
CA ARG A 160 -3.23 -14.37 4.39
C ARG A 160 -3.54 -15.46 5.43
N ASN A 161 -2.92 -15.42 6.60
CA ASN A 161 -3.27 -16.31 7.71
C ASN A 161 -4.32 -15.60 8.59
N PRO A 162 -5.62 -15.94 8.49
CA PRO A 162 -6.67 -15.28 9.26
C PRO A 162 -6.54 -15.50 10.77
N GLY A 163 -5.93 -16.62 11.20
CA GLY A 163 -5.61 -16.85 12.61
C GLY A 163 -4.62 -15.81 13.13
N ARG A 164 -3.53 -15.57 12.38
CA ARG A 164 -2.56 -14.50 12.71
C ARG A 164 -3.21 -13.12 12.69
N VAL A 165 -4.06 -12.82 11.71
CA VAL A 165 -4.76 -11.53 11.68
C VAL A 165 -5.66 -11.35 12.91
N ARG A 166 -6.34 -12.42 13.34
CA ARG A 166 -7.15 -12.41 14.57
C ARG A 166 -6.31 -12.17 15.81
N GLU A 167 -5.17 -12.82 15.96
CA GLU A 167 -4.24 -12.58 17.08
C GLU A 167 -3.82 -11.10 17.16
N PHE A 168 -3.50 -10.48 16.02
CA PHE A 168 -3.18 -9.05 15.96
C PHE A 168 -4.39 -8.18 16.28
N ALA A 169 -5.57 -8.54 15.76
CA ALA A 169 -6.81 -7.79 15.99
C ALA A 169 -7.19 -7.79 17.47
N ASP A 170 -7.08 -8.93 18.12
CA ASP A 170 -7.35 -9.09 19.55
C ASP A 170 -6.36 -8.26 20.37
N ARG A 171 -5.06 -8.32 20.04
CA ARG A 171 -4.04 -7.48 20.69
C ARG A 171 -4.30 -5.99 20.51
N CYS A 172 -4.63 -5.54 19.31
CA CYS A 172 -4.98 -4.14 19.05
C CYS A 172 -6.20 -3.71 19.86
N ARG A 173 -7.25 -4.55 19.94
CA ARG A 173 -8.45 -4.27 20.74
C ARG A 173 -8.16 -4.16 22.23
N GLU A 174 -7.33 -5.04 22.78
CA GLU A 174 -6.88 -4.99 24.18
C GLU A 174 -6.16 -3.67 24.53
N ARG A 175 -5.43 -3.11 23.58
CA ARG A 175 -4.59 -1.91 23.77
C ARG A 175 -5.28 -0.62 23.32
N GLY A 176 -6.45 -0.71 22.67
CA GLY A 176 -7.14 0.43 22.07
C GLY A 176 -6.49 0.95 20.78
N TRP A 177 -5.65 0.13 20.12
CA TRP A 177 -5.06 0.44 18.83
C TRP A 177 -5.96 0.02 17.67
N LYS A 178 -5.69 0.56 16.49
CA LYS A 178 -6.32 0.11 15.24
C LYS A 178 -5.42 -0.84 14.45
N LEU A 179 -6.02 -1.85 13.82
CA LEU A 179 -5.33 -2.76 12.92
C LEU A 179 -5.63 -2.42 11.46
N CYS A 180 -4.59 -2.30 10.65
CA CYS A 180 -4.67 -2.04 9.22
C CYS A 180 -3.98 -3.14 8.42
N MET A 181 -4.36 -3.31 7.15
CA MET A 181 -3.74 -4.27 6.22
C MET A 181 -3.61 -3.71 4.80
N LEU A 182 -2.89 -4.40 3.90
CA LEU A 182 -2.69 -3.98 2.51
C LEU A 182 -3.16 -5.05 1.52
N ALA A 183 -4.25 -4.83 0.78
CA ALA A 183 -4.87 -5.91 0.01
C ALA A 183 -4.18 -6.24 -1.33
N ASN A 184 -3.67 -5.26 -2.07
CA ASN A 184 -3.28 -5.44 -3.48
C ASN A 184 -1.76 -5.32 -3.73
N SER A 185 -0.94 -5.79 -2.80
CA SER A 185 0.52 -5.82 -3.01
C SER A 185 0.91 -6.88 -4.05
N GLY A 186 1.58 -6.44 -5.12
CA GLY A 186 2.20 -7.32 -6.12
C GLY A 186 3.57 -7.87 -5.69
N CYS A 187 4.08 -7.53 -4.52
CA CYS A 187 5.39 -8.01 -4.09
C CYS A 187 5.42 -9.55 -4.02
N LEU A 188 6.59 -10.13 -4.36
CA LEU A 188 6.88 -11.51 -3.99
C LEU A 188 6.68 -11.69 -2.49
N ARG A 189 6.07 -12.81 -2.10
CA ARG A 189 5.93 -13.16 -0.69
C ARG A 189 7.31 -13.35 -0.07
N ASN A 190 7.53 -12.80 1.12
CA ASN A 190 8.79 -12.88 1.85
C ASN A 190 10.00 -12.45 1.01
N CYS A 191 9.80 -11.46 0.13
CA CYS A 191 10.83 -10.95 -0.76
C CYS A 191 12.10 -10.57 0.04
N PRO A 192 13.25 -11.23 -0.21
CA PRO A 192 14.49 -10.93 0.53
C PRO A 192 15.04 -9.53 0.20
N ALA A 193 14.75 -9.03 -1.00
CA ALA A 193 15.18 -7.71 -1.45
C ALA A 193 14.26 -6.57 -0.97
N GLN A 194 13.23 -6.85 -0.15
CA GLN A 194 12.24 -5.84 0.20
C GLN A 194 12.88 -4.62 0.88
N THR A 195 13.66 -4.81 1.94
CA THR A 195 14.26 -3.68 2.68
C THR A 195 15.17 -2.85 1.77
N PHE A 196 15.95 -3.51 0.91
CA PHE A 196 16.78 -2.82 -0.09
C PHE A 196 15.91 -2.00 -1.04
N HIS A 197 14.84 -2.59 -1.58
CA HIS A 197 13.94 -1.93 -2.52
C HIS A 197 13.22 -0.74 -1.88
N ASP A 198 12.70 -0.90 -0.66
CA ASP A 198 12.02 0.18 0.07
C ASP A 198 12.99 1.35 0.35
N ASN A 199 14.27 1.06 0.66
CA ASN A 199 15.32 2.07 0.78
C ASN A 199 15.70 2.72 -0.55
N PHE A 200 15.86 1.94 -1.62
CA PHE A 200 16.17 2.45 -2.96
C PHE A 200 15.08 3.42 -3.42
N VAL A 201 13.81 3.09 -3.20
CA VAL A 201 12.69 3.96 -3.54
C VAL A 201 12.66 5.20 -2.65
N ALA A 202 13.01 5.09 -1.36
CA ALA A 202 13.13 6.25 -0.48
C ALA A 202 14.19 7.26 -0.97
N HIS A 203 15.29 6.76 -1.56
CA HIS A 203 16.37 7.57 -2.12
C HIS A 203 16.30 7.73 -3.64
N SER A 204 15.14 7.50 -4.29
CA SER A 204 15.07 7.41 -5.75
C SER A 204 15.48 8.69 -6.46
N ALA A 205 15.20 9.86 -5.87
CA ALA A 205 15.61 11.16 -6.42
C ALA A 205 17.14 11.30 -6.42
N GLU A 206 17.79 10.94 -5.31
CA GLU A 206 19.25 10.97 -5.24
C GLU A 206 19.90 9.88 -6.10
N ALA A 207 19.25 8.71 -6.23
CA ALA A 207 19.71 7.64 -7.09
C ALA A 207 19.65 8.06 -8.57
N ALA A 208 18.56 8.72 -8.99
CA ALA A 208 18.40 9.25 -10.34
C ALA A 208 19.43 10.35 -10.68
N ALA A 209 19.92 11.09 -9.68
CA ALA A 209 20.99 12.07 -9.85
C ALA A 209 22.39 11.46 -10.02
N ARG A 210 22.55 10.14 -9.77
CA ARG A 210 23.83 9.43 -9.91
C ARG A 210 23.89 8.65 -11.21
N ARG A 211 25.06 8.64 -11.86
CA ARG A 211 25.28 7.82 -13.07
C ARG A 211 25.23 6.35 -12.70
N THR A 212 24.36 5.60 -13.38
CA THR A 212 24.23 4.15 -13.29
C THR A 212 24.20 3.58 -14.70
N SER A 213 24.78 2.40 -14.92
CA SER A 213 24.63 1.71 -16.21
C SER A 213 23.14 1.42 -16.48
N PRO A 214 22.62 1.65 -17.70
CA PRO A 214 21.25 1.30 -18.05
C PRO A 214 20.91 -0.17 -17.73
N GLU A 215 21.88 -1.08 -17.92
CA GLU A 215 21.75 -2.53 -17.68
C GLU A 215 21.58 -2.89 -16.20
N HIS A 216 21.93 -1.97 -15.28
CA HIS A 216 21.87 -2.18 -13.83
C HIS A 216 20.98 -1.15 -13.12
N SER A 217 20.12 -0.45 -13.87
CA SER A 217 19.32 0.66 -13.37
C SER A 217 18.06 0.25 -12.60
N ASP A 218 17.59 -0.98 -12.78
CA ASP A 218 16.44 -1.55 -12.07
C ASP A 218 16.88 -2.69 -11.12
N PRO A 219 16.94 -2.44 -9.80
CA PRO A 219 17.33 -3.45 -8.83
C PRO A 219 16.17 -4.36 -8.40
N THR A 220 15.00 -4.29 -9.05
CA THR A 220 13.86 -5.12 -8.66
C THR A 220 14.10 -6.58 -9.02
N ILE A 221 13.81 -7.47 -8.06
CA ILE A 221 13.92 -8.92 -8.28
C ILE A 221 12.63 -9.52 -8.87
N CYS A 222 11.46 -8.91 -8.61
CA CYS A 222 10.17 -9.50 -8.97
C CYS A 222 9.92 -9.50 -10.48
N TRP A 223 10.28 -8.42 -11.18
CA TRP A 223 10.14 -8.33 -12.63
C TRP A 223 10.95 -9.38 -13.39
N PRO A 224 12.28 -9.50 -13.21
CA PRO A 224 13.04 -10.55 -13.87
C PRO A 224 12.60 -11.95 -13.43
N TYR A 225 12.15 -12.12 -12.18
CA TYR A 225 11.63 -13.39 -11.69
C TYR A 225 10.36 -13.84 -12.42
N TYR A 226 9.40 -12.93 -12.64
CA TYR A 226 8.14 -13.24 -13.34
C TYR A 226 8.24 -13.20 -14.88
N ARG A 227 9.37 -12.75 -15.45
CA ARG A 227 9.64 -12.90 -16.89
C ARG A 227 9.69 -14.36 -17.32
N ASP A 228 10.20 -15.24 -16.46
CA ASP A 228 10.16 -16.69 -16.66
C ASP A 228 8.72 -17.21 -16.45
N PRO A 229 8.05 -17.74 -17.50
CA PRO A 229 6.68 -18.22 -17.39
C PRO A 229 6.47 -19.32 -16.34
N VAL A 230 7.48 -20.17 -16.10
CA VAL A 230 7.41 -21.25 -15.11
C VAL A 230 7.31 -20.69 -13.69
N ARG A 231 7.94 -19.53 -13.44
CA ARG A 231 7.95 -18.86 -12.13
C ARG A 231 6.71 -18.04 -11.84
N ARG A 232 5.87 -17.76 -12.83
CA ARG A 232 4.64 -16.97 -12.66
C ARG A 232 3.65 -17.60 -11.67
N ILE A 233 3.75 -18.91 -11.42
CA ILE A 233 3.02 -19.60 -10.36
C ILE A 233 3.19 -18.95 -8.98
N GLU A 234 4.35 -18.34 -8.70
CA GLU A 234 4.62 -17.65 -7.43
C GLU A 234 3.68 -16.46 -7.21
N PHE A 235 3.05 -15.94 -8.26
CA PHE A 235 2.00 -14.93 -8.15
C PHE A 235 0.84 -15.41 -7.28
N LEU A 236 0.42 -16.68 -7.43
CA LEU A 236 -0.65 -17.25 -6.60
C LEU A 236 -0.27 -17.36 -5.13
N LYS A 237 1.03 -17.42 -4.83
CA LYS A 237 1.59 -17.49 -3.48
C LYS A 237 1.87 -16.10 -2.88
N GLY A 238 1.62 -15.03 -3.63
CA GLY A 238 1.85 -13.64 -3.22
C GLY A 238 1.06 -13.21 -1.97
N SER A 239 1.19 -11.95 -1.58
CA SER A 239 0.53 -11.42 -0.36
C SER A 239 -0.85 -10.81 -0.62
N TRP A 240 -1.29 -10.72 -1.87
CA TRP A 240 -2.56 -10.08 -2.23
C TRP A 240 -3.78 -10.82 -1.71
N ILE A 241 -4.87 -10.09 -1.50
CA ILE A 241 -6.20 -10.58 -1.11
C ILE A 241 -7.17 -10.24 -2.23
N ARG A 242 -8.00 -11.20 -2.69
CA ARG A 242 -8.97 -10.90 -3.74
C ARG A 242 -10.07 -9.97 -3.23
N PRO A 243 -10.69 -9.17 -4.10
CA PRO A 243 -11.90 -8.44 -3.77
C PRO A 243 -13.00 -9.34 -3.17
N GLU A 244 -13.16 -10.56 -3.69
CA GLU A 244 -14.14 -11.52 -3.18
C GLU A 244 -13.85 -12.00 -1.75
N ASP A 245 -12.56 -12.07 -1.38
CA ASP A 245 -12.11 -12.58 -0.09
C ASP A 245 -12.03 -11.48 0.98
N ILE A 246 -12.22 -10.20 0.61
CA ILE A 246 -11.98 -9.07 1.53
C ILE A 246 -12.93 -9.04 2.73
N ARG A 247 -14.14 -9.60 2.55
CA ARG A 247 -15.15 -9.68 3.62
C ARG A 247 -14.75 -10.61 4.75
N CYS A 248 -13.82 -11.55 4.51
CA CYS A 248 -13.29 -12.42 5.55
C CYS A 248 -12.51 -11.67 6.65
N TYR A 249 -12.20 -10.39 6.41
CA TYR A 249 -11.49 -9.52 7.34
C TYR A 249 -12.42 -8.51 8.07
N GLU A 250 -13.73 -8.55 7.81
CA GLU A 250 -14.69 -7.70 8.52
C GLU A 250 -14.67 -7.99 10.03
N GLY A 251 -14.59 -6.92 10.83
CA GLY A 251 -14.48 -7.00 12.28
C GLY A 251 -13.08 -7.39 12.80
N LEU A 252 -12.13 -7.70 11.92
CA LEU A 252 -10.72 -7.96 12.28
C LEU A 252 -9.82 -6.76 12.02
N VAL A 253 -10.05 -6.02 10.93
CA VAL A 253 -9.24 -4.87 10.55
C VAL A 253 -10.10 -3.62 10.40
N ASP A 254 -9.60 -2.48 10.86
CA ASP A 254 -10.30 -1.19 10.80
C ASP A 254 -10.27 -0.59 9.40
N VAL A 255 -9.11 -0.69 8.72
CA VAL A 255 -8.87 -0.10 7.41
C VAL A 255 -8.03 -1.03 6.53
N VAL A 256 -8.47 -1.18 5.28
CA VAL A 256 -7.70 -1.88 4.24
C VAL A 256 -7.09 -0.86 3.30
N LYS A 257 -5.77 -0.82 3.21
CA LYS A 257 -5.06 -0.03 2.22
C LYS A 257 -5.12 -0.69 0.86
N LEU A 258 -5.43 0.14 -0.14
CA LEU A 258 -5.28 -0.18 -1.56
C LEU A 258 -4.12 0.66 -2.09
N ALA A 259 -3.05 0.01 -2.54
CA ALA A 259 -1.93 0.65 -3.20
C ALA A 259 -2.36 1.17 -4.58
N THR A 260 -2.81 2.43 -4.64
CA THR A 260 -3.32 3.07 -5.87
C THR A 260 -2.54 4.32 -6.31
N ARG A 261 -1.64 4.83 -5.46
CA ARG A 261 -0.89 6.09 -5.67
C ARG A 261 -0.02 6.12 -6.94
N GLN A 262 0.44 4.96 -7.38
CA GLN A 262 1.22 4.80 -8.62
C GLN A 262 0.49 3.97 -9.69
N HIS A 263 -0.73 3.54 -9.39
CA HIS A 263 -1.51 2.73 -10.30
C HIS A 263 -2.07 3.60 -11.43
N ASP A 264 -2.02 3.10 -12.64
CA ASP A 264 -2.55 3.72 -13.86
C ASP A 264 -4.09 3.77 -13.89
N ARG A 265 -4.78 2.88 -13.17
CA ARG A 265 -6.24 2.70 -13.19
C ARG A 265 -6.82 2.59 -11.78
N PRO A 266 -6.60 3.61 -10.91
CA PRO A 266 -6.99 3.53 -9.49
C PRO A 266 -8.50 3.30 -9.30
N ARG A 267 -9.35 3.92 -10.13
CA ARG A 267 -10.81 3.71 -10.14
C ARG A 267 -11.21 2.24 -10.30
N MET A 268 -10.49 1.48 -11.12
CA MET A 268 -10.77 0.05 -11.34
C MET A 268 -10.47 -0.76 -10.07
N VAL A 269 -9.32 -0.49 -9.43
CA VAL A 269 -8.95 -1.13 -8.17
C VAL A 269 -9.98 -0.80 -7.09
N ILE A 270 -10.29 0.48 -6.91
CA ILE A 270 -11.24 0.93 -5.88
C ILE A 270 -12.62 0.29 -6.12
N GLY A 271 -13.13 0.33 -7.35
CA GLY A 271 -14.42 -0.29 -7.69
C GLY A 271 -14.47 -1.79 -7.48
N ALA A 272 -13.38 -2.50 -7.78
CA ALA A 272 -13.27 -3.94 -7.54
C ALA A 272 -13.43 -4.26 -6.04
N TYR A 273 -12.65 -3.61 -5.17
CA TYR A 273 -12.72 -3.86 -3.72
C TYR A 273 -13.99 -3.30 -3.07
N ALA A 274 -14.49 -2.15 -3.53
CA ALA A 274 -15.75 -1.57 -3.03
C ALA A 274 -16.96 -2.46 -3.34
N SER A 275 -17.00 -3.10 -4.52
CA SER A 275 -18.06 -4.04 -4.90
C SER A 275 -17.82 -5.47 -4.34
N GLY A 276 -16.61 -5.77 -3.87
CA GLY A 276 -16.22 -7.10 -3.44
C GLY A 276 -16.14 -8.10 -4.59
N ARG A 277 -15.95 -7.63 -5.83
CA ARG A 277 -15.92 -8.47 -7.03
C ARG A 277 -15.04 -7.88 -8.12
N PHE A 278 -14.35 -8.73 -8.87
CA PHE A 278 -13.63 -8.32 -10.06
C PHE A 278 -13.77 -9.32 -11.21
N ASP A 279 -14.18 -8.82 -12.38
CA ASP A 279 -14.23 -9.56 -13.64
C ASP A 279 -13.09 -9.10 -14.55
N GLY A 280 -11.93 -9.76 -14.44
CA GLY A 280 -10.74 -9.37 -15.19
C GLY A 280 -9.49 -10.15 -14.82
N ASN A 281 -8.35 -9.70 -15.35
CA ASN A 281 -7.04 -10.26 -15.04
C ASN A 281 -6.59 -9.78 -13.66
N LEU A 282 -6.46 -10.70 -12.70
CA LEU A 282 -6.14 -10.36 -11.32
C LEU A 282 -4.83 -9.57 -11.17
N THR A 283 -3.87 -9.75 -12.07
CA THR A 283 -2.60 -9.00 -12.05
C THR A 283 -2.78 -7.49 -12.25
N MET A 284 -3.88 -7.07 -12.88
CA MET A 284 -4.25 -5.67 -13.10
C MET A 284 -4.69 -4.93 -11.85
N LEU A 285 -5.00 -5.64 -10.76
CA LEU A 285 -5.37 -5.02 -9.49
C LEU A 285 -4.15 -4.69 -8.62
N MET A 286 -2.98 -5.24 -8.96
CA MET A 286 -1.81 -5.27 -8.09
C MET A 286 -0.96 -4.02 -8.25
N GLU A 287 -0.22 -3.69 -7.19
CA GLU A 287 0.84 -2.69 -7.25
C GLU A 287 2.18 -3.32 -6.79
N PRO A 288 3.19 -3.45 -7.67
CA PRO A 288 3.16 -3.07 -9.08
C PRO A 288 2.19 -3.93 -9.91
N ASN A 289 1.62 -3.32 -10.96
CA ASN A 289 0.76 -3.99 -11.92
C ASN A 289 1.61 -4.85 -12.87
N PHE A 290 1.39 -6.16 -12.89
CA PHE A 290 2.13 -7.10 -13.76
C PHE A 290 1.36 -7.50 -15.03
N SER A 291 0.25 -6.86 -15.36
CA SER A 291 -0.56 -7.26 -16.52
C SER A 291 0.21 -7.19 -17.83
N SER A 292 1.11 -6.21 -17.98
CA SER A 292 1.99 -6.08 -19.14
C SER A 292 3.04 -7.20 -19.20
N LEU A 293 3.53 -7.65 -18.05
CA LEU A 293 4.54 -8.70 -17.95
C LEU A 293 3.97 -10.10 -18.21
N PHE A 294 2.78 -10.38 -17.66
CA PHE A 294 2.11 -11.67 -17.84
C PHE A 294 1.49 -11.75 -19.24
N GLY A 295 1.07 -10.61 -19.79
CA GLY A 295 0.52 -10.48 -21.13
C GLY A 295 -0.74 -11.32 -21.33
N ARG A 296 -1.06 -11.60 -22.60
CA ARG A 296 -2.22 -12.41 -22.98
C ARG A 296 -2.06 -13.89 -22.65
N GLU A 297 -0.82 -14.38 -22.58
CA GLU A 297 -0.48 -15.80 -22.41
C GLU A 297 -0.57 -16.28 -20.97
N SER A 298 -0.59 -15.36 -20.00
CA SER A 298 -0.77 -15.68 -18.58
C SER A 298 -1.82 -14.78 -17.95
N TRP A 299 -2.97 -14.69 -18.61
CA TRP A 299 -4.14 -14.01 -18.05
C TRP A 299 -4.68 -14.80 -16.86
N ILE A 300 -4.73 -14.17 -15.69
CA ILE A 300 -5.24 -14.78 -14.46
C ILE A 300 -6.70 -14.39 -14.28
N ASP A 301 -7.63 -15.18 -14.80
CA ASP A 301 -9.07 -14.88 -14.71
C ASP A 301 -9.54 -15.00 -13.26
N ASN A 302 -9.83 -13.86 -12.64
CA ASN A 302 -10.24 -13.78 -11.23
C ASN A 302 -11.52 -14.60 -10.93
N ARG A 303 -12.42 -14.78 -11.91
CA ARG A 303 -13.67 -15.53 -11.71
C ARG A 303 -13.46 -17.04 -11.68
N ARG A 304 -12.35 -17.51 -12.24
CA ARG A 304 -12.06 -18.94 -12.35
C ARG A 304 -11.44 -19.48 -11.07
N PHE A 305 -11.12 -18.67 -10.07
CA PHE A 305 -10.63 -19.20 -8.79
C PHE A 305 -11.66 -20.12 -8.14
N PRO A 306 -11.22 -21.21 -7.49
CA PRO A 306 -12.13 -22.09 -6.78
C PRO A 306 -12.75 -21.37 -5.56
N GLY A 307 -13.96 -21.77 -5.18
CA GLY A 307 -14.70 -21.13 -4.07
C GLY A 307 -14.01 -21.24 -2.71
N ASP A 308 -13.13 -22.23 -2.53
CA ASP A 308 -12.33 -22.46 -1.33
C ASP A 308 -10.92 -21.85 -1.41
N TRP A 309 -10.65 -20.97 -2.40
CA TRP A 309 -9.33 -20.36 -2.60
C TRP A 309 -8.81 -19.68 -1.33
N PHE A 310 -9.65 -18.92 -0.63
CA PHE A 310 -9.26 -18.24 0.60
C PHE A 310 -8.67 -19.22 1.63
N GLY A 311 -9.36 -20.33 1.89
CA GLY A 311 -8.87 -21.38 2.79
C GLY A 311 -7.59 -22.04 2.28
N THR A 312 -7.55 -22.38 0.98
CA THR A 312 -6.36 -22.98 0.35
C THR A 312 -5.13 -22.08 0.47
N ALA A 313 -5.28 -20.77 0.24
CA ALA A 313 -4.21 -19.79 0.33
C ALA A 313 -3.80 -19.51 1.79
N ALA A 314 -4.74 -19.64 2.74
CA ALA A 314 -4.50 -19.48 4.17
C ALA A 314 -3.70 -20.64 4.78
N ASP A 315 -3.97 -21.89 4.38
CA ASP A 315 -3.34 -23.09 4.96
C ASP A 315 -1.81 -23.10 4.86
N CYS A 316 -1.26 -22.54 3.77
CA CYS A 316 0.18 -22.41 3.57
C CYS A 316 0.64 -20.96 3.59
N ALA A 317 -0.09 -20.09 4.30
CA ALA A 317 0.19 -18.66 4.35
C ALA A 317 1.48 -18.29 5.13
N THR A 318 2.11 -19.22 5.82
CA THR A 318 3.35 -18.95 6.57
C THR A 318 4.46 -19.91 6.22
N ASP A 319 4.11 -21.12 5.76
CA ASP A 319 5.04 -22.17 5.41
C ASP A 319 4.53 -22.96 4.18
N CYS A 320 5.06 -22.63 2.99
CA CYS A 320 4.69 -23.29 1.75
C CYS A 320 5.52 -24.56 1.56
N ARG A 321 4.86 -25.73 1.59
CA ARG A 321 5.53 -27.04 1.40
C ARG A 321 5.53 -27.53 -0.05
N HIS A 322 5.26 -26.66 -1.02
CA HIS A 322 5.20 -27.02 -2.44
C HIS A 322 4.25 -28.20 -2.76
N CYS A 323 3.08 -28.21 -2.12
CA CYS A 323 2.13 -29.34 -2.14
C CYS A 323 1.37 -29.57 -3.47
N GLY A 324 1.60 -28.79 -4.53
CA GLY A 324 0.90 -28.95 -5.82
C GLY A 324 -0.48 -28.26 -5.93
N ARG A 325 -1.03 -27.73 -4.83
CA ARG A 325 -2.36 -27.06 -4.83
C ARG A 325 -2.38 -25.81 -5.69
N CYS A 326 -1.35 -24.97 -5.61
CA CYS A 326 -1.25 -23.74 -6.41
C CYS A 326 -1.20 -24.07 -7.90
N GLU A 327 -0.49 -25.14 -8.29
CA GLU A 327 -0.33 -25.60 -9.67
C GLU A 327 -1.67 -26.08 -10.24
N LYS A 328 -2.49 -26.75 -9.43
CA LYS A 328 -3.86 -27.11 -9.80
C LYS A 328 -4.71 -25.87 -10.05
N VAL A 329 -4.67 -24.89 -9.14
CA VAL A 329 -5.40 -23.62 -9.32
C VAL A 329 -4.88 -22.84 -10.53
N TRP A 330 -3.57 -22.82 -10.76
CA TRP A 330 -2.96 -22.16 -11.92
C TRP A 330 -3.51 -22.68 -13.24
N ARG A 331 -3.60 -24.00 -13.43
CA ARG A 331 -4.21 -24.58 -14.64
C ARG A 331 -5.68 -24.19 -14.82
N GLN A 332 -6.36 -23.85 -13.72
CA GLN A 332 -7.75 -23.42 -13.73
C GLN A 332 -7.90 -21.92 -14.02
N VAL A 333 -6.99 -21.06 -13.53
CA VAL A 333 -7.15 -19.60 -13.61
C VAL A 333 -6.31 -18.95 -14.70
N ALA A 334 -5.15 -19.52 -15.01
CA ALA A 334 -4.24 -19.03 -16.03
C ALA A 334 -4.64 -19.55 -17.40
N GLY A 335 -4.62 -18.68 -18.40
CA GLY A 335 -4.83 -19.08 -19.79
C GLY A 335 -4.66 -17.93 -20.75
N THR A 336 -4.91 -18.21 -22.03
CA THR A 336 -4.92 -17.19 -23.08
C THR A 336 -6.26 -16.45 -23.06
N SER A 337 -6.24 -15.12 -22.90
CA SER A 337 -7.46 -14.31 -23.02
C SER A 337 -7.66 -13.78 -24.43
N ALA A 338 -8.87 -13.96 -24.98
CA ALA A 338 -9.35 -13.27 -26.17
C ALA A 338 -9.91 -11.87 -25.86
N ARG A 339 -10.11 -11.54 -24.57
CA ARG A 339 -10.55 -10.23 -24.07
C ARG A 339 -9.32 -9.46 -23.60
N ALA A 340 -8.74 -8.63 -24.45
CA ALA A 340 -7.63 -7.74 -24.09
C ALA A 340 -7.87 -6.36 -24.68
#